data_AF-A0A2V5YFK7-F1
#
_entry.id   AF-A0A2V5YFK7-F1
#
_cell.length_a   1.000
_cell.length_b   1.000
_cell.length_c   1.000
_cell.angle_alpha   90.00
_cell.angle_beta   90.00
_cell.angle_gamma   90.00
#
_symmetry.space_group_name_H-M   'P 1'
#
loop_
_entity.id
_entity.type
_entity.pdbx_description
1 polymer ?
#
loop_
_entity_poly.entity_id
_entity_poly.type
_entity_poly.pdbx_seq_one_letter_code
_entity_poly.pdbx_strand_id
1 'polypeptide(L)'
;EARLIHTARRPHYGLERMTHEEIIEQGIVEQYVLNRLSSADRQAFQEHFFECDDCFAQAQTTTRFVSGVRHASATGAFAPVEAQKAAAGFWNPGWWRPALAVSFAACLLLVVAVVWLSLSRA
;
A
#
# COMPACT_ATOMS: atom_id res chain seq x y z
N GLU A 1 -17.66 -8.46 11.41
CA GLU A 1 -17.86 -9.55 10.43
C GLU A 1 -16.98 -9.33 9.19
N ALA A 2 -15.64 -9.34 9.35
CA ALA A 2 -14.70 -8.99 8.28
C ALA A 2 -13.55 -10.01 8.16
N ARG A 3 -13.90 -11.27 7.89
CA ARG A 3 -12.94 -12.37 7.70
C ARG A 3 -13.35 -13.26 6.53
N LEU A 4 -13.56 -12.68 5.35
CA LEU A 4 -13.73 -13.46 4.12
C LEU A 4 -13.13 -12.70 2.94
N ILE A 5 -11.81 -12.57 2.90
CA ILE A 5 -11.15 -12.16 1.66
C ILE A 5 -9.96 -13.10 1.39
N HIS A 6 -10.17 -13.97 0.41
CA HIS A 6 -9.15 -14.73 -0.34
C HIS A 6 -8.42 -15.88 0.35
N THR A 7 -9.12 -16.97 0.68
CA THR A 7 -8.53 -18.30 0.42
C THR A 7 -8.66 -18.59 -1.08
N ALA A 8 -7.94 -17.84 -1.91
CA ALA A 8 -7.77 -18.19 -3.30
C ALA A 8 -6.96 -19.50 -3.32
N ARG A 9 -7.64 -20.61 -3.59
CA ARG A 9 -6.99 -21.90 -3.84
C ARG A 9 -5.92 -21.65 -4.92
N ARG A 10 -4.65 -21.89 -4.58
CA ARG A 10 -3.57 -21.81 -5.58
C ARG A 10 -3.86 -22.89 -6.62
N PRO A 11 -4.02 -22.52 -7.90
CA PRO A 11 -4.12 -23.52 -8.94
C PRO A 11 -2.82 -24.34 -8.94
N HIS A 12 -2.96 -25.65 -9.14
CA HIS A 12 -1.86 -26.57 -9.33
C HIS A 12 -1.98 -27.08 -10.76
N TYR A 13 -1.02 -26.73 -11.61
CA TYR A 13 -1.05 -27.08 -13.02
C TYR A 13 -0.47 -28.48 -13.27
N GLY A 14 0.33 -28.99 -12.31
CA GLY A 14 0.79 -30.38 -12.31
C GLY A 14 1.77 -30.69 -13.44
N LEU A 15 2.41 -29.66 -13.99
CA LEU A 15 3.31 -29.75 -15.14
C LEU A 15 4.75 -29.72 -14.66
N GLU A 16 5.51 -30.76 -15.03
CA GLU A 16 6.95 -30.83 -14.78
C GLU A 16 7.75 -29.89 -15.70
N ARG A 17 7.15 -29.48 -16.84
CA ARG A 17 7.65 -28.42 -17.73
C ARG A 17 6.50 -27.62 -18.30
N MET A 18 6.66 -26.30 -18.39
CA MET A 18 5.69 -25.39 -18.98
C MET A 18 6.12 -24.96 -20.38
N THR A 19 5.15 -24.89 -21.28
CA THR A 19 5.32 -24.34 -22.62
C THR A 19 4.92 -22.86 -22.67
N HIS A 20 5.42 -22.15 -23.67
CA HIS A 20 5.10 -20.73 -23.87
C HIS A 20 3.58 -20.50 -24.05
N GLU A 21 2.90 -21.36 -24.82
CA GLU A 21 1.47 -21.26 -25.09
C GLU A 21 0.65 -21.40 -23.79
N GLU A 22 0.97 -22.41 -22.96
CA GLU A 22 0.29 -22.62 -21.68
C GLU A 22 0.46 -21.42 -20.74
N ILE A 23 1.65 -20.81 -20.74
CA ILE A 23 1.94 -19.62 -19.93
C ILE A 23 1.02 -18.47 -20.32
N ILE A 24 0.78 -18.27 -21.61
CA ILE A 24 -0.10 -17.23 -22.14
C ILE A 24 -1.57 -17.58 -21.84
N GLU A 25 -2.02 -18.76 -22.23
CA GLU A 25 -3.42 -19.18 -22.09
C GLU A 25 -3.91 -19.15 -20.64
N GLN A 26 -3.04 -19.54 -19.70
CA GLN A 26 -3.39 -19.65 -18.28
C GLN A 26 -3.02 -18.39 -17.47
N GLY A 27 -2.43 -17.37 -18.10
CA GLY A 27 -1.98 -16.15 -17.42
C GLY A 27 -1.00 -16.45 -16.27
N ILE A 28 -0.03 -17.33 -16.53
CA ILE A 28 0.93 -17.79 -15.51
C ILE A 28 1.80 -16.64 -15.03
N VAL A 29 2.15 -15.70 -15.92
CA VAL A 29 2.99 -14.54 -15.60
C VAL A 29 2.33 -13.65 -14.53
N GLU A 30 1.04 -13.36 -14.68
CA GLU A 30 0.28 -12.53 -13.72
C GLU A 30 0.23 -13.22 -12.36
N GLN A 31 -0.01 -14.53 -12.35
CA GLN A 31 -0.05 -15.31 -11.12
C GLN A 31 1.32 -15.43 -10.45
N TYR A 32 2.39 -15.52 -11.24
CA TYR A 32 3.77 -15.49 -10.76
C TYR A 32 4.07 -14.17 -10.04
N VAL A 33 3.81 -13.03 -10.70
CA VAL A 33 4.05 -11.69 -10.13
C VAL A 33 3.18 -11.41 -8.90
N LEU A 34 1.94 -11.93 -8.88
CA LEU A 34 1.03 -11.82 -7.74
C LEU A 34 1.30 -12.86 -6.63
N ASN A 35 2.33 -13.70 -6.79
CA ASN A 35 2.72 -14.76 -5.85
C ASN A 35 1.58 -15.77 -5.55
N ARG A 36 0.79 -16.12 -6.58
CA ARG A 36 -0.36 -17.04 -6.51
C ARG A 36 -0.07 -18.45 -7.02
N LEU A 37 1.05 -18.67 -7.70
CA LEU A 37 1.47 -20.00 -8.14
C LEU A 37 1.88 -20.89 -6.97
N SER A 38 1.68 -22.20 -7.09
CA SER A 38 2.26 -23.16 -6.15
C SER A 38 3.79 -23.19 -6.26
N SER A 39 4.49 -23.79 -5.29
CA SER A 39 5.96 -23.88 -5.36
C SER A 39 6.46 -24.68 -6.57
N ALA A 40 5.76 -25.76 -6.92
CA ALA A 40 6.08 -26.59 -8.07
C ALA A 40 5.86 -25.84 -9.39
N ASP A 41 4.69 -25.23 -9.56
CA ASP A 41 4.37 -24.49 -10.79
C ASP A 41 5.27 -23.25 -10.95
N ARG A 42 5.66 -22.62 -9.84
CA ARG A 42 6.60 -21.50 -9.86
C ARG A 42 7.98 -21.93 -10.37
N GLN A 43 8.45 -23.11 -9.98
CA GLN A 43 9.72 -23.65 -10.46
C GLN A 43 9.63 -23.98 -11.95
N ALA A 44 8.58 -24.68 -12.38
CA ALA A 44 8.36 -25.01 -13.79
C ALA A 44 8.28 -23.75 -14.69
N PHE A 45 7.61 -22.70 -14.22
CA PHE A 45 7.62 -21.40 -14.90
C PHE A 45 9.00 -20.76 -14.95
N GLN A 46 9.76 -20.79 -13.84
CA GLN A 46 11.10 -20.19 -13.78
C GLN A 46 12.06 -20.83 -14.78
N GLU A 47 12.02 -22.16 -14.91
CA GLU A 47 12.80 -22.90 -15.91
C GLU A 47 12.52 -22.38 -17.33
N HIS A 48 11.25 -22.22 -17.71
CA HIS A 48 10.88 -21.62 -18.99
C HIS A 48 11.28 -20.14 -19.11
N PHE A 49 11.05 -19.36 -18.05
CA PHE A 49 11.34 -17.91 -18.00
C PHE A 49 12.82 -17.59 -18.26
N PHE A 50 13.75 -18.47 -17.86
CA PHE A 50 15.17 -18.27 -18.12
C PHE A 50 15.57 -18.53 -19.57
N GLU A 51 14.77 -19.30 -20.32
CA GLU A 51 15.06 -19.70 -21.69
C GLU A 51 14.24 -18.93 -22.75
N CYS A 52 13.27 -18.11 -22.32
CA CYS A 52 12.34 -17.40 -23.21
C CYS A 52 12.33 -15.89 -22.94
N ASP A 53 12.86 -15.11 -23.90
CA ASP A 53 12.92 -13.65 -23.83
C ASP A 53 11.52 -13.01 -23.74
N ASP A 54 10.52 -13.57 -24.42
CA ASP A 54 9.14 -13.04 -24.40
C ASP A 54 8.51 -13.18 -23.02
N CYS A 55 8.64 -14.36 -22.39
CA CYS A 55 8.17 -14.59 -21.03
C CYS A 55 8.92 -13.71 -20.02
N PHE A 56 10.22 -13.47 -20.23
CA PHE A 56 11.00 -12.54 -19.42
C PHE A 56 10.48 -11.10 -19.54
N ALA A 57 10.28 -10.62 -20.78
CA ALA A 57 9.80 -9.27 -21.07
C ALA A 57 8.39 -9.05 -20.50
N GLN A 58 7.50 -10.04 -20.64
CA GLN A 58 6.16 -10.00 -20.06
C GLN A 58 6.21 -9.95 -18.54
N ALA A 59 7.00 -10.81 -17.89
CA ALA A 59 7.15 -10.81 -16.44
C ALA A 59 7.72 -9.50 -15.90
N GLN A 60 8.69 -8.89 -16.60
CA GLN A 60 9.22 -7.58 -16.25
C GLN A 60 8.15 -6.49 -16.37
N THR A 61 7.39 -6.48 -17.46
CA THR A 61 6.33 -5.50 -17.72
C THR A 61 5.24 -5.61 -16.65
N THR A 62 4.77 -6.81 -16.36
CA THR A 62 3.76 -7.08 -15.33
C THR A 62 4.26 -6.71 -13.94
N THR A 63 5.52 -6.98 -13.61
CA THR A 63 6.14 -6.57 -12.34
C THR A 63 6.16 -5.05 -12.20
N ARG A 64 6.57 -4.33 -13.24
CA ARG A 64 6.58 -2.86 -13.25
C ARG A 64 5.17 -2.31 -13.06
N PHE A 65 4.20 -2.82 -13.79
CA PHE A 65 2.80 -2.42 -13.67
C PHE A 65 2.27 -2.61 -12.24
N VAL A 66 2.42 -3.82 -11.67
CA VAL A 66 1.97 -4.11 -10.30
C VAL A 66 2.67 -3.22 -9.27
N SER A 67 3.97 -2.97 -9.44
CA SER A 67 4.72 -2.08 -8.56
C SER A 67 4.20 -0.63 -8.63
N GLY A 68 3.89 -0.15 -9.83
CA GLY A 68 3.31 1.18 -10.06
C GLY A 68 1.92 1.32 -9.44
N VAL A 69 1.06 0.31 -9.60
CA VAL A 69 -0.28 0.29 -8.97
C VAL A 69 -0.18 0.27 -7.45
N ARG A 70 0.70 -0.56 -6.88
CA ARG A 70 0.94 -0.59 -5.43
C ARG A 70 1.44 0.75 -4.91
N HIS A 71 2.37 1.37 -5.63
CA HIS A 71 2.90 2.69 -5.27
C HIS A 71 1.81 3.76 -5.33
N ALA A 72 1.05 3.83 -6.44
CA ALA A 72 -0.07 4.76 -6.62
C ALA A 72 -1.16 4.58 -5.54
N SER A 73 -1.43 3.34 -5.13
CA SER A 73 -2.35 3.06 -4.02
C SER A 73 -1.81 3.57 -2.69
N ALA A 74 -0.53 3.30 -2.39
CA ALA A 74 0.11 3.73 -1.14
C ALA A 74 0.24 5.27 -1.03
N THR A 75 0.44 5.97 -2.15
CA THR A 75 0.56 7.43 -2.19
C THR A 75 -0.78 8.14 -2.33
N GLY A 76 -1.90 7.41 -2.39
CA GLY A 76 -3.23 8.00 -2.57
C GLY A 76 -3.43 8.64 -3.94
N ALA A 77 -2.68 8.22 -4.96
CA ALA A 77 -2.86 8.70 -6.34
C ALA A 77 -4.24 8.32 -6.91
N PHE A 78 -4.88 7.27 -6.38
CA PHE A 78 -6.27 6.91 -6.69
C PHE A 78 -7.31 7.65 -5.85
N ALA A 79 -6.90 8.55 -4.94
CA ALA A 79 -7.85 9.33 -4.15
C ALA A 79 -8.65 10.26 -5.08
N PRO A 80 -9.95 10.47 -4.81
CA PRO A 80 -10.75 11.41 -5.59
C PRO A 80 -10.13 12.81 -5.52
N VAL A 81 -10.16 13.52 -6.66
CA VAL A 81 -9.57 14.87 -6.81
C VAL A 81 -10.02 15.84 -5.71
N GLU A 82 -11.25 15.70 -5.22
CA GLU A 82 -11.80 16.50 -4.13
C GLU A 82 -11.09 16.25 -2.78
N ALA A 83 -10.70 15.00 -2.48
CA ALA A 83 -9.94 14.68 -1.27
C ALA A 83 -8.52 15.24 -1.31
N GLN A 84 -7.89 15.27 -2.50
CA GLN A 84 -6.57 15.86 -2.70
C GLN A 84 -6.59 17.38 -2.53
N LYS A 85 -7.64 18.06 -3.03
CA LYS A 85 -7.83 19.51 -2.82
C LYS A 85 -8.15 19.86 -1.38
N ALA A 86 -8.95 19.05 -0.68
CA ALA A 86 -9.27 19.27 0.74
C ALA A 86 -8.02 19.21 1.65
N ALA A 87 -7.06 18.32 1.35
CA ALA A 87 -5.79 18.24 2.07
C ALA A 87 -4.87 19.46 1.85
N ALA A 88 -4.98 20.10 0.68
CA ALA A 88 -4.18 21.26 0.28
C ALA A 88 -4.86 22.62 0.57
N GLY A 89 -6.09 22.63 1.09
CA GLY A 89 -6.86 23.84 1.33
C GLY A 89 -6.51 24.56 2.63
N PHE A 90 -6.72 25.88 2.67
CA PHE A 90 -6.59 26.78 3.84
C PHE A 90 -7.40 26.33 5.07
N TRP A 91 -8.38 25.44 4.89
CA TRP A 91 -9.20 24.83 5.94
C TRP A 91 -8.63 23.52 6.50
N ASN A 92 -7.38 23.16 6.17
CA ASN A 92 -6.73 22.00 6.77
C ASN A 92 -6.48 22.26 8.28
N PRO A 93 -7.12 21.51 9.19
CA PRO A 93 -6.99 21.71 10.64
C PRO A 93 -5.54 21.58 11.12
N GLY A 94 -4.66 20.93 10.34
CA GLY A 94 -3.21 20.87 10.57
C GLY A 94 -2.54 22.23 10.75
N TRP A 95 -3.03 23.28 10.08
CA TRP A 95 -2.48 24.64 10.16
C TRP A 95 -2.77 25.35 11.49
N TRP A 96 -3.88 25.00 12.17
CA TRP A 96 -4.30 25.63 13.42
C TRP A 96 -3.78 24.89 14.67
N ARG A 97 -3.26 23.67 14.49
CA ARG A 97 -2.67 22.87 15.58
C ARG A 97 -1.57 23.59 16.39
N PRO A 98 -0.60 24.30 15.78
CA PRO A 98 0.39 25.04 16.57
C PRO A 98 -0.24 26.20 17.36
N ALA A 99 -1.22 26.90 16.79
CA ALA A 99 -1.91 28.00 17.47
C ALA A 99 -2.72 27.52 18.69
N LEU A 100 -3.42 26.38 18.55
CA LEU A 100 -4.18 25.79 19.66
C LEU A 100 -3.26 25.27 20.78
N ALA A 101 -2.11 24.68 20.45
CA ALA A 101 -1.14 24.22 21.45
C ALA A 101 -0.57 25.38 22.29
N VAL A 102 -0.26 26.51 21.64
CA VAL A 102 0.22 27.73 22.33
C VAL A 102 -0.85 28.31 23.25
N SER A 103 -2.10 28.41 22.78
CA SER A 103 -3.21 28.89 23.60
C SER A 103 -3.45 28.02 24.84
N PHE A 104 -3.40 26.69 24.69
CA PHE A 104 -3.59 25.77 25.82
C PHE A 104 -2.45 25.88 26.85
N ALA A 105 -1.21 26.00 26.39
CA ALA A 105 -0.05 26.22 27.25
C ALA A 105 -0.14 27.55 28.01
N ALA A 106 -0.58 28.63 27.35
CA ALA A 106 -0.78 29.93 27.98
C ALA A 106 -1.86 29.88 29.08
N CYS A 107 -2.99 29.22 28.83
CA CYS A 107 -4.03 29.02 29.84
C CYS A 107 -3.52 28.24 31.06
N LEU A 108 -2.74 27.17 30.84
CA LEU A 108 -2.16 26.39 31.94
C LEU A 108 -1.19 27.23 32.77
N LEU A 109 -0.34 28.05 32.13
CA LEU A 109 0.57 28.95 32.84
C LEU A 109 -0.18 29.99 33.68
N LEU A 110 -1.28 30.55 33.15
CA LEU A 110 -2.12 31.49 33.90
C LEU A 110 -2.76 30.83 35.13
N VAL A 111 -3.29 29.61 34.98
CA VAL A 111 -3.88 28.87 36.11
C VAL A 111 -2.82 28.60 37.20
N VAL A 112 -1.63 28.13 36.80
CA VAL A 112 -0.52 27.89 37.74
C VAL A 112 -0.11 29.18 38.44
N ALA A 113 0.01 30.29 37.72
CA ALA A 113 0.37 31.59 38.29
C ALA A 113 -0.69 32.09 39.29
N VAL A 114 -1.98 31.95 38.98
CA VAL A 114 -3.07 32.34 39.88
C VAL A 114 -3.07 31.49 41.15
N VAL A 115 -2.92 30.16 41.01
CA VAL A 115 -2.86 29.23 42.16
C VAL A 115 -1.65 29.52 43.04
N TRP A 116 -0.49 29.78 42.44
CA TRP A 116 0.72 30.17 43.17
C TRP A 116 0.50 31.47 43.94
N LEU A 117 -0.07 32.48 43.29
CA LEU A 117 -0.36 33.77 43.92
C LEU A 117 -1.35 33.62 45.08
N SER A 118 -2.39 32.79 44.94
CA SER A 118 -3.35 32.55 46.02
C SER A 118 -2.73 31.84 47.22
N LEU A 119 -1.85 30.86 46.98
CA LEU A 119 -1.14 30.16 48.05
C LEU A 119 -0.11 31.04 48.76
N SER A 120 0.53 31.96 48.03
CA SER A 120 1.49 32.91 48.61
C SER A 120 0.84 34.01 49.45
N ARG A 121 -0.47 34.21 49.31
CA ARG A 121 -1.25 35.21 50.06
C ARG A 121 -2.08 34.62 51.21
N ALA A 122 -2.20 33.30 51.29
CA ALA A 122 -2.84 32.58 52.39
C ALA A 122 -1.81 32.25 53.47
#